data_AF-A0A934KV07-F1
#
_entry.id   AF-A0A934KV07-F1
#
_cell.length_a   1.000
_cell.length_b   1.000
_cell.length_c   1.000
_cell.angle_alpha   90.00
_cell.angle_beta   90.00
_cell.angle_gamma   90.00
#
_symmetry.space_group_name_H-M   'P 1'
#
loop_
_entity.id
_entity.type
_entity.pdbx_description
1 polymer ?
#
loop_
_entity_poly.entity_id
_entity_poly.type
_entity_poly.pdbx_seq_one_letter_code
_entity_poly.pdbx_strand_id
1 'polypeptide(L)' 'MSRATHAELLKRLLAERIVIIDGAMGTTIRAYGMTEADMRGERFRDAKKDLLNN' A
#
# COMPACT_ATOMS: atom_id res chain seq x y z
N MET A 1 -7.67 -23.90 -12.99
CA MET A 1 -6.99 -24.09 -11.69
C MET A 1 -7.32 -22.91 -10.80
N SER A 2 -7.78 -23.14 -9.57
CA SER A 2 -8.05 -22.04 -8.61
C SER A 2 -6.74 -21.35 -8.25
N ARG A 3 -6.68 -20.02 -8.38
CA ARG A 3 -5.51 -19.24 -7.99
C ARG A 3 -5.49 -19.16 -6.47
N ALA A 4 -4.42 -19.65 -5.85
CA ALA A 4 -4.21 -19.52 -4.41
C ALA A 4 -4.30 -18.04 -4.01
N THR A 5 -4.97 -17.78 -2.90
CA THR A 5 -5.13 -16.43 -2.37
C THR A 5 -3.79 -15.89 -1.87
N HIS A 6 -3.64 -14.57 -1.85
CA HIS A 6 -2.42 -13.94 -1.30
C HIS A 6 -2.18 -14.35 0.17
N ALA A 7 -3.24 -14.59 0.93
CA ALA A 7 -3.15 -15.08 2.31
C ALA A 7 -2.58 -16.50 2.39
N GLU A 8 -2.99 -17.42 1.52
CA GLU A 8 -2.45 -18.77 1.48
C GLU A 8 -0.97 -18.78 1.07
N LEU A 9 -0.61 -17.95 0.09
CA LEU A 9 0.79 -17.79 -0.32
C LEU A 9 1.65 -17.26 0.83
N LEU A 10 1.20 -16.22 1.53
CA LEU A 10 1.92 -15.65 2.66
C LEU A 10 2.11 -16.68 3.79
N LYS A 11 1.06 -17.43 4.14
CA LYS A 11 1.14 -18.49 5.15
C LYS A 11 2.16 -19.57 4.79
N ARG A 12 2.18 -19.99 3.52
CA ARG A 12 3.16 -20.98 3.04
C ARG A 12 4.59 -20.47 3.17
N LEU A 13 4.84 -19.23 2.72
CA LEU A 13 6.17 -18.62 2.78
C LEU A 13 6.67 -18.43 4.21
N LEU A 14 5.80 -18.04 5.14
CA LEU A 14 6.13 -17.92 6.57
C LEU A 14 6.51 -19.25 7.22
N ALA A 15 6.01 -20.38 6.72
CA ALA A 15 6.36 -21.71 7.22
C ALA A 15 7.70 -22.22 6.67
N GLU A 16 8.09 -21.80 5.47
CA GLU A 16 9.28 -22.28 4.77
C GLU A 16 10.54 -21.47 5.08
N ARG A 17 10.39 -20.17 5.41
CA ARG A 17 11.53 -19.25 5.56
C ARG A 17 11.16 -17.99 6.35
N ILE A 18 12.21 -17.26 6.75
CA ILE A 18 12.05 -15.89 7.24
C ILE A 18 11.57 -15.01 6.09
N VAL A 19 10.46 -14.31 6.32
CA VAL A 19 9.89 -13.34 5.39
C VAL A 19 10.16 -11.94 5.93
N ILE A 20 10.65 -11.06 5.06
CA ILE A 20 10.79 -9.63 5.36
C ILE A 20 9.65 -8.90 4.66
N ILE A 21 8.95 -8.06 5.41
CA ILE A 21 7.87 -7.20 4.91
C ILE A 21 8.43 -5.77 4.86
N ASP A 22 7.91 -4.96 3.95
CA ASP A 22 8.26 -3.56 3.85
C ASP A 22 7.95 -2.81 5.17
N GLY A 23 8.73 -1.76 5.42
CA GLY A 23 8.56 -0.91 6.59
C GLY A 23 7.36 0.02 6.48
N ALA A 24 7.35 1.09 7.28
CA ALA A 24 6.29 2.09 7.27
C ALA A 24 6.28 2.95 5.99
N MET A 25 5.87 2.37 4.86
CA MET A 25 5.90 3.00 3.53
C MET A 25 5.16 4.33 3.46
N GLY A 26 4.06 4.50 4.21
CA GLY A 26 3.34 5.77 4.26
C GLY A 26 4.19 6.93 4.75
N THR A 27 5.09 6.69 5.72
CA THR A 27 6.00 7.73 6.21
C THR A 27 7.07 8.07 5.17
N THR A 28 7.62 7.05 4.50
CA THR A 28 8.57 7.22 3.39
C THR A 28 7.96 8.04 2.26
N ILE A 29 6.71 7.75 1.88
CA ILE A 29 6.02 8.46 0.80
C ILE A 29 5.81 9.93 1.15
N ARG A 30 5.44 10.25 2.40
CA ARG A 30 5.27 11.64 2.85
C ARG A 30 6.56 12.44 2.77
N ALA A 31 7.72 11.81 2.97
CA ALA A 31 9.01 12.47 2.87
C ALA A 31 9.35 12.96 1.45
N TYR A 32 8.64 12.48 0.42
CA TYR A 32 8.81 12.95 -0.96
C TYR A 32 8.13 14.30 -1.26
N GLY A 33 7.46 14.92 -0.28
CA GLY A 33 6.83 16.24 -0.47
C GLY A 33 5.59 16.19 -1.37
N MET A 34 4.86 15.08 -1.36
CA MET A 34 3.61 14.89 -2.10
C MET A 34 2.62 16.03 -1.81
N THR A 35 1.96 16.51 -2.86
CA THR A 35 0.86 17.48 -2.76
C THR A 35 -0.50 16.77 -2.72
N GLU A 36 -1.56 17.52 -2.38
CA GLU A 36 -2.94 17.01 -2.44
C GLU A 36 -3.32 16.54 -3.85
N ALA A 37 -2.82 17.20 -4.90
CA ALA A 37 -3.06 16.81 -6.29
C ALA A 37 -2.41 15.45 -6.61
N ASP A 38 -1.20 15.21 -6.13
CA ASP A 38 -0.47 13.94 -6.33
C ASP A 38 -1.20 12.78 -5.66
N MET A 39 -1.70 13.01 -4.44
CA MET A 39 -2.43 12.00 -3.66
C MET A 39 -3.81 11.65 -4.24
N ARG A 40 -4.45 12.61 -4.93
CA ARG A 40 -5.74 12.38 -5.60
C ARG A 40 -5.61 11.59 -6.88
N GLY A 41 -4.62 11.93 -7.69
CA GLY A 41 -4.50 11.43 -9.06
C GLY A 41 -5.82 11.56 -9.84
N GLU A 42 -6.02 10.68 -10.80
CA GLU A 42 -7.24 10.71 -11.62
C GLU A 42 -8.44 10.11 -10.89
N ARG A 43 -8.21 9.02 -10.15
CA ARG A 43 -9.26 8.22 -9.52
C ARG A 43 -10.04 8.98 -8.45
N PHE A 44 -9.37 9.88 -7.73
CA PHE A 44 -9.97 10.58 -6.58
C PHE A 44 -9.98 12.10 -6.75
N ARG A 45 -9.96 12.57 -8.00
CA ARG A 45 -10.00 13.99 -8.34
C ARG A 45 -11.12 14.72 -7.57
N ASP A 46 -12.32 14.12 -7.55
CA ASP A 46 -13.53 14.72 -6.97
C ASP A 46 -13.80 14.32 -5.51
N ALA A 47 -12.83 13.72 -4.81
CA ALA A 47 -13.01 13.33 -3.41
C ALA A 47 -13.31 14.55 -2.51
N LYS A 48 -14.38 14.48 -1.71
CA LYS A 48 -14.79 15.63 -0.86
C LYS A 48 -13.91 15.85 0.36
N LYS A 49 -13.13 14.84 0.75
CA LYS A 49 -12.18 14.89 1.87
C LYS A 49 -10.76 15.05 1.32
N ASP A 50 -9.91 15.75 2.06
CA ASP A 50 -8.47 15.80 1.79
C ASP A 50 -7.85 14.39 1.91
N LEU A 51 -7.00 14.04 0.96
CA LEU A 51 -6.36 12.73 0.90
C LEU A 51 -4.93 12.76 1.40
N LEU A 52 -4.26 13.92 1.39
CA LEU A 52 -2.89 14.03 1.82
C LEU A 52 -2.69 13.58 3.27
N ASN A 53 -3.63 13.84 4.18
CA ASN A 53 -3.51 13.53 5.61
C ASN A 53 -4.57 12.54 6.12
N ASN A 54 -5.10 11.68 5.23
CA ASN A 54 -6.12 10.69 5.58
C ASN A 54 -5.54 9.47 6.32
#